data_AF-A0A7C5J640-F1
#
_entry.id   AF-A0A7C5J640-F1
#
_cell.length_a   1.000
_cell.length_b   1.000
_cell.length_c   1.000
_cell.angle_alpha   90.00
_cell.angle_beta   90.00
_cell.angle_gamma   90.00
#
_symmetry.space_group_name_H-M   'P 1'
#
loop_
_entity.id
_entity.type
_entity.pdbx_description
1 polymer ?
#
loop_
_entity_poly.entity_id
_entity_poly.type
_entity_poly.pdbx_seq_one_letter_code
_entity_poly.pdbx_strand_id
1 'polypeptide(L)'
;MHQSDPKSGELSFELLAEIAVGQTARVELCRVVEGPLESELVAVKRLHPHIADDPQFVDMFRDEVWMTAALKHQHVVEVVGWGQDPVGPWLAVEFVRGVSLQRLMKTVFETGERFTERMVVYLARCICDGLA
;
A
#
# COMPACT_ATOMS: atom_id res chain seq x y z
N MET A 1 -7.27 26.38 5.10
CA MET A 1 -7.96 25.38 5.95
C MET A 1 -6.94 24.33 6.30
N HIS A 2 -6.41 24.33 7.53
CA HIS A 2 -5.55 23.27 8.03
C HIS A 2 -6.41 22.03 8.29
N GLN A 3 -6.42 21.11 7.33
CA GLN A 3 -6.94 19.77 7.53
C GLN A 3 -5.96 19.08 8.47
N SER A 4 -6.44 18.66 9.64
CA SER A 4 -5.67 17.98 10.68
C SER A 4 -4.90 16.81 10.07
N ASP A 5 -3.56 16.85 10.13
CA ASP A 5 -2.67 15.73 9.81
C ASP A 5 -3.26 14.46 10.41
N PRO A 6 -3.34 13.35 9.65
CA PRO A 6 -3.75 12.12 10.28
C PRO A 6 -2.63 11.78 11.32
N LYS A 7 -2.75 10.74 12.15
CA LYS A 7 -1.66 10.40 13.09
C LYS A 7 -0.36 9.91 12.42
N SER A 8 0.68 10.74 12.36
CA SER A 8 2.05 10.30 12.08
C SER A 8 2.51 9.28 13.13
N GLY A 9 3.01 8.12 12.70
CA GLY A 9 3.49 7.08 13.60
C GLY A 9 5.01 7.14 13.75
N GLU A 10 5.51 7.08 14.99
CA GLU A 10 6.90 6.68 15.26
C GLU A 10 6.98 5.16 15.05
N LEU A 11 7.17 4.76 13.80
CA LEU A 11 7.39 3.36 13.40
C LEU A 11 8.79 3.23 12.84
N SER A 12 9.50 2.18 13.27
CA SER A 12 10.74 1.73 12.62
C SER A 12 10.54 0.35 12.03
N PHE A 13 11.28 0.06 10.96
CA PHE A 13 11.02 -1.08 10.10
C PHE A 13 12.28 -1.90 9.83
N GLU A 14 12.16 -3.21 9.92
CA GLU A 14 13.10 -4.17 9.35
C GLU A 14 12.59 -4.58 7.96
N LEU A 15 13.35 -4.27 6.92
CA LEU A 15 13.05 -4.70 5.55
C LEU A 15 13.23 -6.22 5.42
N LEU A 16 12.18 -6.92 5.00
CA LEU A 16 12.23 -8.37 4.75
C LEU A 16 12.35 -8.68 3.25
N ALA A 17 11.58 -7.98 2.41
CA ALA A 17 11.62 -8.17 0.97
C ALA A 17 11.03 -6.95 0.23
N GLU A 18 11.48 -6.73 -0.99
CA GLU A 18 10.74 -5.88 -1.93
C GLU A 18 9.63 -6.72 -2.59
N ILE A 19 8.38 -6.24 -2.54
CA ILE A 19 7.21 -6.98 -3.03
C ILE A 19 6.56 -6.38 -4.27
N ALA A 20 6.83 -5.10 -4.56
CA ALA A 20 6.44 -4.47 -5.81
C ALA A 20 7.35 -3.28 -6.14
N VAL A 21 7.54 -3.04 -7.44
CA VAL A 21 8.23 -1.84 -7.96
C VAL A 21 7.30 -1.15 -8.95
N GLY A 22 6.97 0.10 -8.65
CA GLY A 22 6.29 1.01 -9.56
C GLY A 22 7.27 2.03 -10.14
N GLN A 23 6.74 2.91 -11.00
CA GLN A 23 7.54 3.98 -11.62
C GLN A 23 8.04 5.00 -10.62
N THR A 24 7.21 5.37 -9.63
CA THR A 24 7.51 6.45 -8.66
C THR A 24 7.92 5.94 -7.29
N ALA A 25 7.52 4.71 -6.97
CA ALA A 25 7.65 4.15 -5.64
C ALA A 25 7.91 2.65 -5.71
N ARG A 26 8.44 2.11 -4.62
CA ARG A 26 8.51 0.67 -4.34
C ARG A 26 7.65 0.34 -3.13
N VAL A 27 7.25 -0.92 -3.03
CA VAL A 27 6.53 -1.47 -1.89
C VAL A 27 7.39 -2.57 -1.28
N GLU A 28 7.66 -2.41 0.01
CA GLU A 28 8.49 -3.28 0.82
C GLU A 28 7.61 -4.05 1.80
N LEU A 29 7.84 -5.35 1.96
CA LEU A 29 7.35 -6.10 3.10
C LEU A 29 8.32 -5.87 4.26
N CYS A 30 7.80 -5.30 5.33
CA CYS A 30 8.58 -4.96 6.51
C CYS A 30 7.99 -5.61 7.76
N ARG A 31 8.86 -5.86 8.74
CA ARG A 31 8.46 -6.08 10.13
C ARG A 31 8.58 -4.77 10.89
N VAL A 32 7.59 -4.46 11.72
CA VAL A 32 7.68 -3.31 12.63
C VAL A 32 8.64 -3.67 13.78
N VAL A 33 9.67 -2.84 14.00
CA VAL A 33 10.68 -3.03 15.04
C VAL A 33 10.34 -2.20 16.28
N GLU A 34 9.84 -0.98 16.10
CA GLU A 34 9.40 -0.12 17.20
C GLU A 34 8.05 0.50 16.87
N GLY A 35 7.20 0.63 17.90
CA GLY A 35 5.89 1.26 17.84
C GLY A 35 4.74 0.31 18.24
N PRO A 36 3.47 0.77 18.14
CA PRO A 36 2.32 0.05 18.68
C PRO A 36 2.03 -1.32 18.06
N LEU A 37 2.64 -1.62 16.91
CA LEU A 37 2.46 -2.84 16.14
C LEU A 37 3.76 -3.66 16.07
N GLU A 38 4.63 -3.55 17.07
CA GLU A 38 5.89 -4.29 17.15
C GLU A 38 5.72 -5.77 16.75
N SER A 39 6.66 -6.27 15.95
CA SER A 39 6.68 -7.62 15.36
C SER A 39 5.64 -7.93 14.27
N GLU A 40 4.65 -7.06 14.03
CA GLU A 40 3.68 -7.24 12.95
C GLU A 40 4.29 -7.01 11.56
N LEU A 41 3.67 -7.62 10.55
CA LEU A 41 4.05 -7.45 9.15
C LEU A 41 3.21 -6.36 8.48
N VAL A 42 3.88 -5.46 7.77
CA VAL A 42 3.26 -4.33 7.06
C VAL A 42 3.81 -4.19 5.65
N ALA A 43 3.01 -3.60 4.76
CA ALA A 43 3.48 -3.16 3.44
C ALA A 43 3.85 -1.68 3.51
N VAL A 44 5.11 -1.35 3.24
CA VAL A 44 5.63 0.03 3.29
C VAL A 44 5.88 0.52 1.88
N LYS A 45 5.11 1.52 1.44
CA LYS A 45 5.32 2.21 0.17
C LYS A 45 6.30 3.37 0.37
N ARG A 46 7.33 3.45 -0.47
CA ARG A 46 8.35 4.51 -0.44
C ARG A 46 8.59 5.06 -1.83
N LEU A 47 8.71 6.39 -1.94
CA LEU A 47 9.17 7.01 -3.18
C LEU A 47 10.61 6.57 -3.50
N HIS A 48 10.93 6.47 -4.79
CA HIS A 48 12.31 6.24 -5.19
C HIS A 48 13.18 7.43 -4.79
N PRO A 49 14.45 7.24 -4.36
CA PRO A 49 15.30 8.34 -3.88
C PRO A 49 15.43 9.50 -4.88
N HIS A 50 15.53 9.20 -6.17
CA HIS A 50 15.64 10.20 -7.24
C HIS A 50 14.34 10.95 -7.54
N ILE A 51 13.20 10.50 -7.00
CA ILE A 51 11.88 11.12 -7.11
C ILE A 51 11.53 11.89 -5.82
N ALA A 52 12.10 11.50 -4.69
CA ALA A 52 11.81 12.08 -3.38
C ALA A 52 12.23 13.55 -3.24
N ASP A 53 13.12 14.04 -4.11
CA ASP A 53 13.56 15.45 -4.13
C ASP A 53 12.64 16.37 -4.96
N ASP A 54 11.71 15.80 -5.75
CA ASP A 54 10.77 16.57 -6.56
C ASP A 54 9.48 16.84 -5.75
N PRO A 55 9.19 18.11 -5.39
CA PRO A 55 8.03 18.48 -4.59
C PRO A 55 6.71 17.98 -5.16
N GLN A 56 6.58 17.90 -6.49
CA GLN A 56 5.35 17.45 -7.13
C GLN A 56 5.01 16.00 -6.76
N PHE A 57 6.01 15.12 -6.73
CA PHE A 57 5.80 13.72 -6.39
C PHE A 57 5.63 13.52 -4.88
N VAL A 58 6.28 14.34 -4.06
CA VAL A 58 6.08 14.34 -2.61
C VAL A 58 4.65 14.76 -2.27
N ASP A 59 4.12 15.81 -2.92
CA ASP A 59 2.74 16.25 -2.71
C ASP A 59 1.74 15.20 -3.17
N MET A 60 1.94 14.60 -4.35
CA MET A 60 1.10 13.49 -4.82
C MET A 60 1.15 12.28 -3.86
N PHE A 61 2.31 11.97 -3.29
CA PHE A 61 2.44 10.92 -2.29
C PHE A 61 1.69 11.25 -1.00
N ARG A 62 1.75 12.50 -0.55
CA ARG A 62 0.96 12.97 0.59
C ARG A 62 -0.54 12.84 0.29
N ASP A 63 -0.99 13.25 -0.89
CA ASP A 63 -2.39 13.08 -1.29
C ASP A 63 -2.83 11.61 -1.22
N GLU A 64 -1.98 10.67 -1.65
CA GLU A 64 -2.24 9.23 -1.51
C GLU A 64 -2.38 8.80 -0.05
N VAL A 65 -1.49 9.26 0.83
CA VAL A 65 -1.59 9.01 2.28
C VAL A 65 -2.93 9.50 2.80
N TRP A 66 -3.32 10.73 2.47
CA TRP A 66 -4.54 11.36 2.94
C TRP A 66 -5.80 10.65 2.47
N MET A 67 -5.87 10.35 1.17
CA MET A 67 -6.99 9.63 0.59
C MET A 67 -7.14 8.25 1.21
N THR A 68 -6.03 7.52 1.40
CA THR A 68 -6.08 6.17 1.96
C THR A 68 -6.45 6.19 3.44
N ALA A 69 -5.88 7.12 4.23
CA ALA A 69 -6.15 7.23 5.66
C ALA A 69 -7.58 7.66 5.99
N ALA A 70 -8.25 8.36 5.06
CA ALA A 70 -9.65 8.76 5.20
C ALA A 70 -10.63 7.60 4.95
N LEU A 71 -10.20 6.53 4.28
CA LEU A 71 -11.05 5.38 3.95
C LEU A 71 -11.02 4.33 5.07
N LYS A 72 -12.20 3.83 5.44
CA LYS A 72 -12.37 2.70 6.36
C LYS A 72 -13.35 1.71 5.78
N HIS A 73 -12.83 0.65 5.16
CA HIS A 73 -13.67 -0.33 4.49
C HIS A 73 -12.96 -1.69 4.38
N GLN A 74 -13.69 -2.80 4.50
CA GLN A 74 -13.14 -4.16 4.45
C GLN A 74 -12.46 -4.57 3.12
N HIS A 75 -12.58 -3.74 2.08
CA HIS A 75 -11.97 -3.96 0.75
C HIS A 75 -10.97 -2.87 0.38
N VAL A 76 -10.60 -2.02 1.33
CA VAL A 76 -9.56 -1.00 1.19
C VAL A 76 -8.56 -1.23 2.32
N VAL A 77 -7.26 -1.22 1.97
CA VAL A 77 -6.22 -1.46 2.97
C VAL A 77 -6.25 -0.41 4.07
N GLU A 78 -6.12 -0.85 5.31
CA GLU A 78 -6.02 0.07 6.44
C GLU A 78 -4.62 0.71 6.53
N VAL A 79 -4.60 2.03 6.72
CA VAL A 79 -3.36 2.76 6.98
C VAL A 79 -2.89 2.46 8.40
N VAL A 80 -1.67 1.94 8.49
CA VAL A 80 -0.96 1.69 9.74
C VAL A 80 -0.27 2.97 10.22
N GLY A 81 0.31 3.74 9.29
CA GLY A 81 0.94 5.01 9.58
C GLY A 81 1.69 5.55 8.37
N TRP A 82 2.21 6.76 8.47
CA TRP A 82 3.13 7.36 7.50
C TRP A 82 4.10 8.27 8.24
N GLY A 83 5.17 8.65 7.56
CA GLY A 83 6.20 9.52 8.09
C GLY A 83 7.35 9.66 7.14
N GLN A 84 8.50 10.02 7.70
CA GLN A 84 9.76 10.14 6.98
C GLN A 84 10.88 9.57 7.82
N ASP A 85 11.79 8.84 7.19
CA ASP A 85 12.99 8.29 7.81
C ASP A 85 14.21 8.58 6.90
N PRO A 86 15.44 8.11 7.24
CA PRO A 86 16.62 8.36 6.40
C PRO A 86 16.54 7.80 4.97
N VAL A 87 15.60 6.88 4.67
CA VAL A 87 15.37 6.34 3.32
C VAL A 87 14.42 7.25 2.53
N GLY A 88 13.53 7.97 3.21
CA GLY A 88 12.63 8.95 2.62
C GLY A 88 11.20 8.88 3.18
N PRO A 89 10.24 9.58 2.54
CA PRO A 89 8.84 9.51 2.90
C PRO A 89 8.30 8.08 2.75
N TRP A 90 7.44 7.65 3.67
CA TRP A 90 6.87 6.32 3.68
C TRP A 90 5.41 6.31 4.11
N LEU A 91 4.68 5.32 3.61
CA LEU A 91 3.29 5.00 3.96
C LEU A 91 3.24 3.51 4.27
N ALA A 92 2.97 3.18 5.52
CA ALA A 92 2.74 1.82 5.98
C ALA A 92 1.23 1.52 5.98
N VAL A 93 0.86 0.43 5.33
CA VAL A 93 -0.49 -0.14 5.34
C VAL A 93 -0.44 -1.59 5.79
N GLU A 94 -1.60 -2.15 6.11
CA GLU A 94 -1.70 -3.58 6.41
C GLU A 94 -1.10 -4.43 5.27
N PHE A 95 -0.43 -5.53 5.63
CA PHE A 95 0.08 -6.45 4.64
C PHE A 95 -1.01 -7.44 4.20
N VAL A 96 -1.50 -7.27 2.97
CA VAL A 96 -2.45 -8.22 2.36
C VAL A 96 -1.72 -9.50 1.95
N ARG A 97 -2.00 -10.59 2.67
CA ARG A 97 -1.48 -11.93 2.33
C ARG A 97 -2.18 -12.45 1.08
N GLY A 98 -1.51 -12.34 -0.06
CA GLY A 98 -2.04 -12.81 -1.33
C GLY A 98 -1.22 -12.36 -2.53
N VAL A 99 -1.86 -12.36 -3.70
CA VAL A 99 -1.29 -11.86 -4.95
C VAL A 99 -2.16 -10.76 -5.52
N SER A 100 -1.56 -9.81 -6.23
CA SER A 100 -2.33 -8.79 -6.94
C SER A 100 -3.20 -9.41 -8.04
N LEU A 101 -4.37 -8.83 -8.27
CA LEU A 101 -5.25 -9.23 -9.36
C LEU A 101 -4.53 -9.16 -10.72
N GLN A 102 -3.66 -8.17 -10.91
CA GLN A 102 -2.82 -8.06 -12.12
C GLN A 102 -1.93 -9.29 -12.32
N ARG A 103 -1.27 -9.78 -11.27
CA ARG A 103 -0.42 -10.98 -11.35
C ARG A 103 -1.27 -12.21 -11.66
N LEU A 104 -2.43 -12.33 -11.01
CA LEU A 104 -3.36 -13.43 -11.25
C LEU A 104 -3.89 -13.42 -12.69
N MET A 105 -4.29 -12.25 -13.21
CA MET A 105 -4.72 -12.07 -14.59
C MET A 105 -3.62 -12.42 -15.59
N LYS A 106 -2.38 -12.01 -15.33
CA LYS A 106 -1.23 -12.34 -16.17
C LYS A 106 -1.07 -13.87 -16.28
N THR A 107 -1.09 -14.58 -15.14
CA THR A 107 -0.99 -16.04 -15.12
C THR A 107 -2.12 -16.69 -15.92
N VAL A 108 -3.37 -16.28 -15.70
CA VAL A 108 -4.54 -16.83 -16.42
C VAL A 108 -4.42 -16.62 -17.94
N PHE A 109 -3.90 -15.48 -18.37
CA PHE A 109 -3.67 -15.20 -19.79
C PHE A 109 -2.57 -16.09 -20.38
N GLU A 110 -1.46 -16.25 -19.65
CA GLU A 110 -0.31 -17.05 -20.08
C GLU A 110 -0.60 -18.56 -20.12
N THR A 111 -1.36 -19.09 -19.15
CA THR A 111 -1.70 -20.52 -19.08
C THR A 111 -2.91 -20.89 -19.94
N GLY A 112 -3.68 -19.90 -20.41
CA GLY A 112 -4.93 -20.13 -21.13
C GLY A 112 -6.08 -20.61 -20.23
N GLU A 113 -5.88 -20.63 -18.90
CA GLU A 113 -6.93 -20.92 -17.93
C GLU A 113 -8.03 -19.84 -17.96
N ARG A 114 -9.10 -20.07 -17.20
CA ARG A 114 -10.21 -19.11 -17.05
C ARG A 114 -10.60 -19.01 -15.60
N PHE A 115 -10.93 -17.80 -15.16
CA PHE A 115 -11.66 -17.65 -13.92
C PHE A 115 -13.06 -18.27 -14.07
N THR A 116 -13.55 -18.89 -13.00
CA THR A 116 -14.97 -19.25 -12.94
C THR A 116 -15.81 -17.98 -12.87
N GLU A 117 -17.00 -18.01 -13.46
CA GLU A 117 -17.94 -16.88 -13.41
C GLU A 117 -18.20 -16.41 -11.98
N ARG A 118 -18.32 -17.35 -11.03
CA ARG A 118 -18.49 -17.06 -9.60
C ARG A 118 -17.32 -16.25 -9.03
N MET A 119 -16.07 -16.58 -9.37
CA MET A 119 -14.91 -15.81 -8.91
C MET A 119 -14.91 -14.40 -9.50
N VAL A 120 -15.26 -14.26 -10.78
CA VAL A 120 -15.33 -12.94 -11.44
C VAL A 120 -16.37 -12.06 -10.77
N VAL A 121 -17.59 -12.57 -10.58
CA VAL A 121 -18.67 -11.83 -9.93
C VAL A 121 -18.31 -11.46 -8.48
N TYR A 122 -17.67 -12.38 -7.75
CA TYR A 122 -17.24 -12.12 -6.39
C TYR A 122 -16.19 -10.99 -6.31
N LEU A 123 -15.14 -11.06 -7.14
CA LEU A 123 -14.10 -10.03 -7.18
C LEU A 123 -14.69 -8.67 -7.60
N ALA A 124 -15.54 -8.66 -8.64
CA ALA A 124 -16.21 -7.45 -9.09
C ALA A 124 -17.07 -6.83 -7.99
N ARG A 125 -17.84 -7.63 -7.24
CA ARG A 125 -18.64 -7.16 -6.10
C ARG A 125 -17.74 -6.52 -5.03
N CYS A 126 -16.66 -7.19 -4.61
CA CYS A 126 -15.76 -6.64 -3.60
C CYS A 126 -15.10 -5.33 -4.05
N ILE A 127 -14.76 -5.20 -5.33
CA ILE A 127 -14.23 -3.96 -5.90
C ILE A 127 -15.30 -2.86 -5.87
N CYS A 128 -16.51 -3.15 -6.33
CA CYS A 128 -17.61 -2.18 -6.31
C CYS A 128 -17.95 -1.72 -4.89
N ASP A 129 -18.02 -2.65 -3.94
CA ASP A 129 -18.25 -2.37 -2.52
C ASP A 129 -17.15 -1.48 -1.94
N GLY A 130 -15.89 -1.63 -2.38
CA GLY A 130 -14.77 -0.78 -1.96
C GLY A 130 -14.71 0.60 -2.63
N LEU A 131 -15.47 0.83 -3.71
CA LEU A 131 -15.52 2.10 -4.44
C LEU A 131 -16.70 3.00 -4.03
N ALA A 132 -17.69 2.45 -3.33
CA ALA A 132 -18.92 3.13 -2.93
C ALA A 132 -18.75 3.92 -1.62
#